data_AF-A0A1D6GH05-F1
#
_entry.id   AF-A0A1D6GH05-F1
#
_cell.length_a   1.000
_cell.length_b   1.000
_cell.length_c   1.000
_cell.angle_alpha   90.00
_cell.angle_beta   90.00
_cell.angle_gamma   90.00
#
_symmetry.space_group_name_H-M   'P 1'
#
loop_
_entity.id
_entity.type
_entity.pdbx_description
1 polymer ?
#
loop_
_entity_poly.entity_id
_entity_poly.type
_entity_poly.pdbx_seq_one_letter_code
_entity_poly.pdbx_strand_id
1 'polypeptide(L)'
;MAVGANKKASNVGHIKDGATVSKVEDVHVDRSVGVKKPRYSADEGPSLTELSGYNAKRHEFDPEYDNDAEQALAEMEFKETDSETDRELKLRVLRIYLSRLDERKRRKEFILERNLLFPNPLEKDLTSEDRELYHRYKVFMRFLSKEEHEALVRSVIEERKIRRRIQELQVLCLLIRSLTKSTI
;
A
#
# COMPACT_ATOMS: atom_id res chain seq x y z
N MET A 1 -20.00 16.20 -72.82
CA MET A 1 -18.68 16.85 -72.68
C MET A 1 -18.05 16.29 -71.41
N ALA A 2 -17.20 15.26 -71.51
CA ALA A 2 -15.73 15.32 -71.72
C ALA A 2 -14.99 15.65 -70.40
N VAL A 3 -14.00 14.93 -69.85
CA VAL A 3 -13.22 13.67 -70.04
C VAL A 3 -12.58 13.43 -68.64
N GLY A 4 -12.58 12.24 -68.01
CA GLY A 4 -11.56 11.16 -68.07
C GLY A 4 -10.16 11.59 -67.54
N ALA A 5 -9.29 10.80 -66.92
CA ALA A 5 -9.29 9.49 -66.27
C ALA A 5 -7.88 9.33 -65.62
N ASN A 6 -7.81 8.66 -64.46
CA ASN A 6 -6.78 7.70 -64.00
C ASN A 6 -5.29 7.79 -64.45
N LYS A 7 -4.35 7.60 -63.49
CA LYS A 7 -3.43 6.42 -63.44
C LYS A 7 -2.40 6.45 -62.27
N LYS A 8 -2.11 5.24 -61.79
CA LYS A 8 -1.14 4.79 -60.75
C LYS A 8 0.32 4.85 -61.20
N ALA A 9 1.26 4.81 -60.23
CA ALA A 9 2.48 3.96 -60.14
C ALA A 9 3.41 4.52 -59.03
N SER A 10 3.64 3.81 -57.92
CA SER A 10 4.83 2.98 -57.59
C SER A 10 6.19 3.67 -57.73
N ASN A 11 7.02 3.73 -56.67
CA ASN A 11 8.20 2.85 -56.52
C ASN A 11 8.94 3.06 -55.18
N VAL A 12 9.62 2.01 -54.74
CA VAL A 12 10.49 1.87 -53.56
C VAL A 12 11.93 2.30 -53.89
N GLY A 13 12.70 2.78 -52.90
CA GLY A 13 14.17 2.84 -52.88
C GLY A 13 14.70 3.55 -51.63
N HIS A 14 15.17 2.83 -50.59
CA HIS A 14 16.56 2.41 -50.33
C HIS A 14 17.50 3.60 -50.01
N ILE A 15 17.87 3.83 -48.74
CA ILE A 15 19.02 3.28 -47.97
C ILE A 15 20.26 4.19 -47.99
N LYS A 16 20.71 4.47 -46.75
CA LYS A 16 22.08 4.62 -46.23
C LYS A 16 22.91 5.90 -46.42
N ASP A 17 23.45 6.22 -45.24
CA ASP A 17 24.83 6.55 -44.88
C ASP A 17 25.38 7.91 -45.32
N GLY A 18 25.89 8.64 -44.33
CA GLY A 18 26.75 9.78 -44.58
C GLY A 18 26.89 10.70 -43.38
N ALA A 19 27.70 10.28 -42.41
CA ALA A 19 28.21 11.15 -41.34
C ALA A 19 28.88 12.41 -41.90
N THR A 20 28.82 13.53 -41.16
CA THR A 20 30.00 14.20 -40.56
C THR A 20 29.62 15.60 -40.03
N VAL A 21 29.60 15.70 -38.69
CA VAL A 21 30.19 16.73 -37.82
C VAL A 21 30.24 18.18 -38.33
N SER A 22 29.60 19.09 -37.58
CA SER A 22 30.23 20.32 -37.06
C SER A 22 29.46 20.89 -35.86
N LYS A 23 30.18 21.00 -34.74
CA LYS A 23 29.83 21.69 -33.49
C LYS A 23 29.43 23.14 -33.76
N VAL A 24 28.48 23.70 -32.99
CA VAL A 24 28.71 24.88 -32.12
C VAL A 24 27.67 24.84 -30.99
N GLU A 25 28.15 24.96 -29.76
CA GLU A 25 27.39 25.09 -28.52
C GLU A 25 26.65 26.43 -28.48
N ASP A 26 25.44 26.47 -27.92
CA ASP A 26 25.06 27.65 -27.14
C ASP A 26 24.36 27.24 -25.85
N VAL A 27 24.81 27.89 -24.79
CA VAL A 27 24.62 27.58 -23.39
C VAL A 27 23.49 28.46 -22.89
N HIS A 28 22.38 27.86 -22.44
CA HIS A 28 21.42 28.57 -21.59
C HIS A 28 21.35 27.89 -20.22
N VAL A 29 22.05 28.51 -19.26
CA VAL A 29 22.01 28.18 -17.84
C VAL A 29 20.81 28.89 -17.24
N ASP A 30 19.77 28.15 -16.87
CA ASP A 30 18.75 28.68 -15.97
C ASP A 30 18.96 28.11 -14.56
N ARG A 31 19.35 29.00 -13.64
CA ARG A 31 19.60 28.71 -12.22
C ARG A 31 18.27 28.74 -11.48
N SER A 32 17.79 27.59 -11.03
CA SER A 32 16.77 27.53 -9.97
C SER A 32 17.30 26.81 -8.73
N VAL A 33 17.35 27.58 -7.66
CA VAL A 33 17.90 27.27 -6.34
C VAL A 33 16.95 26.36 -5.56
N GLY A 34 17.45 25.17 -5.21
CA GLY A 34 17.36 24.61 -3.85
C GLY A 34 15.98 24.26 -3.26
N VAL A 35 15.45 23.09 -3.63
CA VAL A 35 14.95 22.11 -2.65
C VAL A 35 15.34 20.73 -3.17
N LYS A 36 16.41 20.14 -2.62
CA LYS A 36 16.76 18.74 -2.91
C LYS A 36 15.67 17.86 -2.29
N LYS A 37 14.75 17.33 -3.11
CA LYS A 37 13.91 16.20 -2.70
C LYS A 37 14.84 15.10 -2.16
N PRO A 38 14.55 14.47 -1.01
CA PRO A 38 15.30 13.31 -0.55
C PRO A 38 15.35 12.30 -1.70
N ARG A 39 16.56 11.89 -2.09
CA ARG A 39 16.73 10.81 -3.06
C ARG A 39 16.20 9.55 -2.39
N TYR A 40 15.06 9.06 -2.86
CA TYR A 40 14.61 7.72 -2.55
C TYR A 40 15.68 6.75 -3.05
N SER A 41 16.21 5.93 -2.15
CA SER A 41 17.05 4.78 -2.49
C SER A 41 16.28 3.89 -3.45
N ALA A 42 16.85 3.63 -4.62
CA ALA A 42 16.22 2.93 -5.75
C ALA A 42 15.99 1.41 -5.53
N ASP A 43 15.89 0.97 -4.27
CA ASP A 43 15.79 -0.45 -3.88
C ASP A 43 14.51 -0.78 -3.09
N GLU A 44 13.69 0.22 -2.76
CA GLU A 44 12.35 -0.03 -2.23
C GLU A 44 11.33 0.16 -3.37
N GLY A 45 10.53 -0.87 -3.61
CA GLY A 45 9.35 -0.77 -4.47
C GLY A 45 8.42 0.37 -4.03
N PRO A 46 7.40 0.71 -4.84
CA PRO A 46 6.51 1.82 -4.55
C PRO A 46 5.98 1.73 -3.12
N SER A 47 6.04 2.84 -2.39
CA SER A 47 5.65 2.86 -0.98
C SER A 47 4.19 2.45 -0.83
N LEU A 48 3.82 1.82 0.29
CA LEU A 48 2.44 1.44 0.54
C LEU A 48 1.48 2.65 0.45
N THR A 49 1.98 3.84 0.81
CA THR A 49 1.24 5.10 0.63
C THR A 49 0.99 5.41 -0.86
N GLU A 50 1.99 5.28 -1.73
CA GLU A 50 1.84 5.48 -3.17
C GLU A 50 0.93 4.43 -3.81
N LEU A 51 1.02 3.17 -3.36
CA LEU A 51 0.14 2.08 -3.82
C LEU A 51 -1.31 2.25 -3.37
N SER A 52 -1.53 2.85 -2.20
CA SER A 52 -2.87 3.04 -1.62
C SER A 52 -3.65 4.22 -2.21
N GLY A 53 -3.00 5.13 -2.94
CA GLY A 53 -3.62 6.36 -3.42
C GLY A 53 -4.08 7.31 -2.31
N TYR A 54 -3.54 7.18 -1.09
CA TYR A 54 -3.94 8.02 0.04
C TYR A 54 -3.47 9.47 -0.11
N ASN A 55 -4.41 10.41 -0.07
CA ASN A 55 -4.13 11.83 -0.10
C ASN A 55 -4.16 12.42 1.32
N ALA A 56 -2.98 12.65 1.90
CA ALA A 56 -2.85 13.18 3.25
C ALA A 56 -3.44 14.59 3.44
N LYS A 57 -3.49 15.42 2.39
CA LYS A 57 -4.07 16.79 2.48
C LYS A 57 -5.60 16.76 2.51
N ARG A 58 -6.21 15.79 1.85
CA ARG A 58 -7.67 15.60 1.78
C ARG A 58 -8.18 14.58 2.80
N HIS A 59 -7.27 13.85 3.45
CA HIS A 59 -7.57 12.73 4.32
C HIS A 59 -8.50 11.72 3.64
N GLU A 60 -8.21 11.31 2.42
CA GLU A 60 -9.06 10.39 1.63
C GLU A 60 -8.21 9.38 0.84
N PHE A 61 -8.85 8.30 0.43
CA PHE A 61 -8.25 7.29 -0.45
C PHE A 61 -8.77 7.48 -1.87
N ASP A 62 -7.94 7.15 -2.86
CA ASP A 62 -8.31 7.15 -4.27
C ASP A 62 -7.79 5.85 -4.93
N PRO A 63 -8.65 4.84 -5.18
CA PRO A 63 -10.09 4.79 -4.92
C PRO A 63 -10.46 4.49 -3.46
N GLU A 64 -11.66 4.92 -3.02
CA GLU A 64 -12.17 4.59 -1.68
C GLU A 64 -12.64 3.12 -1.57
N TYR A 65 -12.76 2.63 -0.33
CA TYR A 65 -13.37 1.33 -0.09
C TYR A 65 -14.81 1.35 -0.60
N ASP A 66 -15.13 0.41 -1.48
CA ASP A 66 -16.48 0.22 -2.01
C ASP A 66 -17.01 1.45 -2.79
N ASN A 67 -16.19 1.90 -3.74
CA ASN A 67 -16.44 3.07 -4.58
C ASN A 67 -17.70 3.01 -5.46
N ASP A 68 -18.24 1.80 -5.70
CA ASP A 68 -19.42 1.60 -6.54
C ASP A 68 -20.73 1.64 -5.73
N ALA A 69 -20.66 1.95 -4.42
CA ALA A 69 -21.83 1.95 -3.55
C ALA A 69 -22.90 2.96 -3.99
N GLU A 70 -22.45 4.10 -4.51
CA GLU A 70 -23.25 5.21 -5.00
C GLU A 70 -23.96 4.86 -6.32
N GLN A 71 -23.47 3.89 -7.09
CA GLN A 71 -24.05 3.48 -8.36
C GLN A 71 -25.49 2.96 -8.20
N ALA A 72 -25.76 2.25 -7.10
CA ALA A 72 -27.10 1.73 -6.78
C ALA A 72 -28.12 2.84 -6.45
N LEU A 73 -27.63 4.05 -6.12
CA LEU A 73 -28.45 5.21 -5.83
C LEU A 73 -28.57 6.19 -7.01
N ALA A 74 -27.70 6.07 -8.01
CA ALA A 74 -27.57 7.05 -9.09
C ALA A 74 -28.88 7.31 -9.85
N GLU A 75 -29.70 6.27 -10.03
CA GLU A 75 -30.98 6.34 -10.74
C GLU A 75 -32.19 6.40 -9.80
N MET A 76 -31.97 6.41 -8.48
CA MET A 76 -33.05 6.35 -7.51
C MET A 76 -33.64 7.74 -7.25
N GLU A 77 -34.91 7.91 -7.59
CA GLU A 77 -35.68 9.13 -7.34
C GLU A 77 -37.01 8.81 -6.66
N PHE A 78 -37.52 9.71 -5.82
CA PHE A 78 -38.87 9.60 -5.25
C PHE A 78 -39.86 10.35 -6.13
N LYS A 79 -40.91 9.66 -6.58
CA LYS A 79 -42.00 10.22 -7.40
C LYS A 79 -43.24 10.41 -6.55
N GLU A 80 -44.09 11.36 -6.93
CA GLU A 80 -45.40 11.54 -6.30
C GLU A 80 -46.35 10.36 -6.57
N THR A 81 -46.13 9.64 -7.67
CA THR A 81 -46.89 8.44 -8.06
C THR A 81 -46.37 7.16 -7.40
N ASP A 82 -45.31 7.23 -6.59
CA ASP A 82 -44.76 6.04 -5.92
C ASP A 82 -45.78 5.45 -4.95
N SER A 83 -45.95 4.13 -4.99
CA SER A 83 -46.71 3.43 -3.95
C SER A 83 -45.99 3.49 -2.61
N GLU A 84 -46.71 3.29 -1.50
CA GLU A 84 -46.11 3.21 -0.17
C GLU A 84 -45.00 2.15 -0.12
N THR A 85 -45.21 1.01 -0.77
CA THR A 85 -44.23 -0.07 -0.91
C THR A 85 -42.97 0.34 -1.68
N ASP A 86 -43.10 1.15 -2.75
CA ASP A 86 -41.94 1.66 -3.50
C ASP A 86 -41.12 2.62 -2.64
N ARG A 87 -41.79 3.47 -1.86
CA ARG A 87 -41.12 4.40 -0.93
C ARG A 87 -40.38 3.64 0.16
N GLU A 88 -41.01 2.61 0.74
CA GLU A 88 -40.36 1.75 1.75
C GLU A 88 -39.13 1.02 1.19
N LEU A 89 -39.22 0.50 -0.04
CA LEU A 89 -38.08 -0.14 -0.70
C LEU A 89 -36.93 0.85 -0.90
N LYS A 90 -37.20 2.04 -1.43
CA LYS A 90 -36.19 3.11 -1.60
C LYS A 90 -35.55 3.50 -0.27
N LEU A 91 -36.36 3.64 0.79
CA LEU A 91 -35.84 3.89 2.14
C LEU A 91 -34.96 2.75 2.66
N ARG A 92 -35.29 1.49 2.34
CA ARG A 92 -34.45 0.35 2.70
C ARG A 92 -33.12 0.37 1.96
N VAL A 93 -33.11 0.71 0.67
CA VAL A 93 -31.88 0.88 -0.13
C VAL A 93 -31.00 1.98 0.48
N LEU A 94 -31.58 3.12 0.88
CA LEU A 94 -30.83 4.19 1.58
C LEU A 94 -30.19 3.70 2.88
N ARG A 95 -30.91 2.91 3.69
CA ARG A 95 -30.35 2.33 4.93
C ARG A 95 -29.16 1.40 4.64
N ILE A 96 -29.23 0.62 3.57
CA ILE A 96 -28.11 -0.24 3.13
C ILE A 96 -26.91 0.62 2.74
N TYR A 97 -27.14 1.70 1.98
CA TYR A 97 -26.08 2.64 1.61
C TYR A 97 -25.42 3.29 2.84
N LEU A 98 -26.20 3.75 3.82
CA LEU A 98 -25.65 4.29 5.07
C LEU A 98 -24.76 3.28 5.80
N SER A 99 -25.17 2.00 5.85
CA SER A 99 -24.34 0.94 6.41
C SER A 99 -23.02 0.73 5.65
N ARG A 100 -23.01 0.94 4.32
CA ARG A 100 -21.78 0.88 3.51
C ARG A 100 -20.86 2.07 3.79
N LEU A 101 -21.43 3.27 3.94
CA LEU A 101 -20.67 4.46 4.36
C LEU A 101 -20.03 4.29 5.74
N ASP A 102 -20.77 3.72 6.70
CA ASP A 102 -20.24 3.45 8.04
C ASP A 102 -19.06 2.48 7.99
N GLU A 103 -19.14 1.41 7.19
CA GLU A 103 -18.03 0.47 7.04
C GLU A 103 -16.83 1.11 6.30
N ARG A 104 -17.09 1.95 5.29
CA ARG A 104 -16.03 2.72 4.60
C ARG A 104 -15.29 3.62 5.58
N LYS A 105 -16.03 4.36 6.41
CA LYS A 105 -15.47 5.20 7.47
C LYS A 105 -14.69 4.36 8.49
N ARG A 106 -15.27 3.27 8.97
CA ARG A 106 -14.63 2.36 9.94
C ARG A 106 -13.29 1.83 9.43
N ARG A 107 -13.22 1.38 8.17
CA ARG A 107 -11.97 0.88 7.57
C ARG A 107 -10.92 1.97 7.41
N LYS A 108 -11.34 3.16 6.97
CA LYS A 108 -10.47 4.33 6.84
C LYS A 108 -9.87 4.71 8.19
N GLU A 109 -10.70 4.85 9.22
CA GLU A 109 -10.24 5.14 10.59
C GLU A 109 -9.29 4.05 11.10
N PHE A 110 -9.62 2.77 10.89
CA PHE A 110 -8.78 1.65 11.30
C PHE A 110 -7.36 1.71 10.71
N ILE A 111 -7.23 2.05 9.43
CA ILE A 111 -5.94 2.19 8.74
C ILE A 111 -5.14 3.37 9.31
N LEU A 112 -5.80 4.51 9.53
CA LEU A 112 -5.17 5.75 9.97
C LEU A 112 -4.74 5.70 11.45
N GLU A 113 -5.60 5.22 12.34
CA GLU A 113 -5.34 5.10 13.78
C GLU A 113 -4.07 4.27 14.06
N ARG A 114 -3.91 3.18 13.30
CA ARG A 114 -2.79 2.23 13.40
C ARG A 114 -1.61 2.58 12.49
N ASN A 115 -1.66 3.72 11.80
CA ASN A 115 -0.62 4.21 10.91
C ASN A 115 -0.15 3.16 9.88
N LEU A 116 -1.08 2.38 9.33
CA LEU A 116 -0.77 1.24 8.46
C LEU A 116 -0.25 1.63 7.07
N LEU A 117 -0.24 2.93 6.74
CA LEU A 117 0.24 3.46 5.46
C LEU A 117 1.76 3.57 5.37
N PHE A 118 2.41 3.68 6.53
CA PHE A 118 3.85 3.87 6.63
C PHE A 118 4.47 2.69 7.39
N PRO A 119 5.73 2.32 7.10
CA PRO A 119 6.44 1.34 7.89
C PRO A 119 6.40 1.72 9.37
N ASN A 120 5.93 0.81 10.23
CA ASN A 120 5.87 1.07 11.66
C ASN A 120 7.31 1.28 12.17
N PRO A 121 7.61 2.37 12.91
CA PRO A 121 8.93 2.57 13.50
C PRO A 121 9.42 1.35 14.29
N LEU A 122 8.50 0.64 14.97
CA LEU A 122 8.83 -0.59 15.69
C LEU A 122 9.39 -1.68 14.77
N GLU A 123 8.94 -1.80 13.52
CA GLU A 123 9.46 -2.80 12.57
C GLU A 123 10.92 -2.54 12.17
N LYS A 124 11.42 -1.30 12.33
CA LYS A 124 12.80 -0.93 11.98
C LYS A 124 13.81 -1.45 13.00
N ASP A 125 13.45 -1.46 14.27
CA ASP A 125 14.33 -1.87 15.37
C ASP A 125 14.29 -3.39 15.62
N LEU A 126 13.36 -4.11 14.98
CA LEU A 126 13.19 -5.56 15.14
C LEU A 126 14.19 -6.36 14.29
N THR A 127 14.64 -7.47 14.86
CA THR A 127 15.39 -8.50 14.12
C THR A 127 14.49 -9.12 13.04
N SER A 128 15.08 -9.72 11.99
CA SER A 128 14.29 -10.41 10.93
C SER A 128 13.31 -11.43 11.51
N GLU A 129 13.77 -12.21 12.49
CA GLU A 129 12.99 -13.20 13.20
C GLU A 129 11.80 -12.60 13.97
N ASP A 130 11.98 -11.44 14.60
CA ASP A 130 10.93 -10.77 15.36
C ASP A 130 9.97 -10.01 14.43
N ARG A 131 10.46 -9.54 13.27
CA ARG A 131 9.63 -8.95 12.23
C ARG A 131 8.65 -9.98 11.65
N GLU A 132 9.10 -11.20 11.36
CA GLU A 132 8.22 -12.30 10.94
C GLU A 132 7.16 -12.64 12.01
N LEU A 133 7.55 -12.61 13.28
CA LEU A 133 6.62 -12.79 14.40
C LEU A 133 5.59 -11.66 14.42
N TYR A 134 6.02 -10.41 14.31
CA TYR A 134 5.13 -9.25 14.22
C TYR A 134 4.13 -9.39 13.06
N HIS A 135 4.57 -9.80 11.87
CA HIS A 135 3.69 -10.03 10.71
C HIS A 135 2.66 -11.13 10.97
N ARG A 136 3.04 -12.25 11.60
CA ARG A 136 2.08 -13.31 11.97
C ARG A 136 1.01 -12.82 12.93
N TYR A 137 1.35 -11.91 13.82
CA TYR A 137 0.42 -11.35 14.81
C TYR A 137 -0.43 -10.18 14.29
N LYS A 138 -0.23 -9.70 13.05
CA LYS A 138 -1.08 -8.65 12.44
C LYS A 138 -2.57 -9.06 12.38
N VAL A 139 -2.88 -10.36 12.32
CA VAL A 139 -4.25 -10.87 12.31
C VAL A 139 -5.06 -10.44 13.55
N PHE A 140 -4.39 -10.24 14.69
CA PHE A 140 -5.04 -9.86 15.94
C PHE A 140 -5.41 -8.38 16.02
N MET A 141 -4.90 -7.53 15.11
CA MET A 141 -5.20 -6.09 15.08
C MET A 141 -6.69 -5.79 14.93
N ARG A 142 -7.47 -6.73 14.39
CA ARG A 142 -8.93 -6.60 14.20
C ARG A 142 -9.72 -6.71 15.50
N PHE A 143 -9.15 -7.36 16.51
CA PHE A 143 -9.84 -7.71 17.76
C PHE A 143 -9.32 -6.93 18.97
N LEU A 144 -8.15 -6.29 18.83
CA LEU A 144 -7.47 -5.58 19.90
C LEU A 144 -7.42 -4.08 19.60
N SER A 145 -7.40 -3.27 20.66
CA SER A 145 -6.99 -1.87 20.54
C SER A 145 -5.55 -1.79 20.00
N LYS A 146 -5.16 -0.61 19.53
CA LYS A 146 -3.78 -0.38 19.07
C LYS A 146 -2.78 -0.71 20.19
N GLU A 147 -3.04 -0.20 21.39
CA GLU A 147 -2.18 -0.35 22.56
C GLU A 147 -2.09 -1.81 23.03
N GLU A 148 -3.24 -2.51 23.04
CA GLU A 148 -3.31 -3.92 23.39
C GLU A 148 -2.56 -4.80 22.39
N HIS A 149 -2.71 -4.53 21.09
CA HIS A 149 -1.99 -5.26 20.05
C HIS A 149 -0.48 -5.06 20.18
N GLU A 150 -0.03 -3.83 20.38
CA GLU A 150 1.39 -3.55 20.58
C GLU A 150 1.93 -4.20 21.86
N ALA A 151 1.15 -4.18 22.96
CA ALA A 151 1.52 -4.85 24.21
C ALA A 151 1.66 -6.37 24.00
N LEU A 152 0.69 -6.99 23.32
CA LEU A 152 0.74 -8.41 22.98
C LEU A 152 2.01 -8.74 22.19
N VAL A 153 2.31 -8.00 21.13
CA VAL A 153 3.49 -8.30 20.30
C VAL A 153 4.79 -8.10 21.08
N ARG A 154 4.89 -7.04 21.90
CA ARG A 154 6.04 -6.85 22.80
C ARG A 154 6.21 -8.02 23.75
N SER A 155 5.14 -8.47 24.41
CA SER A 155 5.19 -9.61 25.33
C SER A 155 5.65 -10.90 24.67
N VAL A 156 5.16 -11.20 23.46
CA VAL A 156 5.54 -12.43 22.73
C VAL A 156 7.01 -12.39 22.30
N ILE A 157 7.51 -11.23 21.88
CA ILE A 157 8.93 -11.06 21.53
C ILE A 157 9.82 -11.26 22.76
N GLU A 158 9.47 -10.64 23.88
CA GLU A 158 10.23 -10.80 25.13
C GLU A 158 10.20 -12.25 25.64
N GLU A 159 9.04 -12.90 25.58
CA GLU A 159 8.92 -14.32 25.91
C GLU A 159 9.87 -15.19 25.08
N ARG A 160 9.93 -14.95 23.76
CA ARG A 160 10.84 -15.67 22.86
C ARG A 160 12.30 -15.46 23.25
N LYS A 161 12.70 -14.22 23.55
CA LYS A 161 14.07 -13.90 24.00
C LYS A 161 14.44 -14.66 25.28
N ILE A 162 13.54 -14.67 26.26
CA ILE A 162 13.71 -15.39 27.52
C ILE A 162 13.83 -16.90 27.26
N ARG A 163 12.95 -17.48 26.44
CA ARG A 163 12.99 -18.91 26.08
C ARG A 163 14.31 -19.28 25.39
N ARG A 164 14.80 -18.45 24.45
CA ARG A 164 16.10 -18.67 23.79
C ARG A 164 17.23 -18.65 24.83
N ARG A 165 17.22 -17.67 25.73
CA ARG A 165 18.25 -17.57 26.79
C ARG A 165 18.25 -18.79 27.72
N ILE A 166 17.07 -19.29 28.09
CA ILE A 166 16.95 -20.51 28.90
C ILE A 166 17.56 -21.71 28.16
N GLN A 167 17.28 -21.87 26.86
CA GLN A 167 17.84 -22.95 26.05
C GLN A 167 19.38 -22.87 25.98
N GLU A 168 19.95 -21.69 25.75
CA GLU A 168 21.40 -21.47 25.77
C GLU A 168 22.02 -21.88 27.11
N LEU A 169 21.41 -21.46 28.22
CA LEU A 169 21.88 -21.79 29.57
C LEU A 169 21.77 -23.29 29.86
N GLN A 170 20.71 -23.95 29.39
CA GLN A 170 20.56 -25.40 29.53
C GLN A 170 21.62 -26.17 28.74
N VAL A 171 21.90 -25.78 27.49
CA VAL A 171 22.96 -26.38 26.67
C VAL A 171 24.33 -26.20 27.33
N LEU A 172 24.63 -25.00 27.82
CA LEU A 172 25.88 -24.74 28.55
C LEU A 172 26.00 -25.61 29.81
N CYS A 173 24.93 -25.70 30.61
CA CYS A 173 24.90 -26.56 31.79
C CYS A 173 25.15 -28.04 31.45
N LEU A 174 24.56 -28.53 30.36
CA LEU A 174 24.77 -29.91 29.90
C LEU A 174 26.20 -30.14 29.43
N LEU A 175 26.78 -29.20 28.67
CA LEU A 175 28.16 -29.28 28.22
C LEU A 175 29.13 -29.33 29.40
N ILE A 176 28.98 -28.42 30.37
CA ILE A 176 29.82 -28.40 31.59
C ILE A 176 29.70 -29.74 32.33
N ARG A 177 28.48 -30.27 32.53
CA ARG A 177 28.26 -31.57 33.17
C ARG A 177 28.89 -32.73 32.42
N SER A 178 28.98 -32.67 31.09
CA SER A 178 29.64 -33.70 30.30
C SER A 178 31.16 -33.64 30.45
N LEU A 179 31.74 -32.44 30.43
CA LEU A 179 33.18 -32.23 30.58
C LEU A 179 33.66 -32.64 31.98
N THR A 180 32.90 -32.32 33.03
CA THR A 180 33.27 -32.72 34.40
C THR A 180 33.20 -34.24 34.62
N LYS A 181 32.30 -34.95 33.93
CA LYS A 181 32.24 -36.42 33.97
C LYS A 181 33.36 -37.10 33.19
N SER A 182 33.89 -36.47 32.15
CA SER A 182 34.98 -37.02 31.33
C SER A 182 36.37 -36.78 31.91
N THR A 183 36.49 -35.99 32.97
CA THR A 183 37.78 -35.61 33.60
C THR A 183 38.06 -36.41 34.89
N ILE A 184 37.15 -37.32 35.28
CA ILE A 184 37.28 -38.25 36.42
C ILE A 184 37.36 -39.66 35.84
#